data_AF-A0A7V2S553-F1
#
_entry.id   AF-A0A7V2S553-F1
#
_cell.length_a   1.000
_cell.length_b   1.000
_cell.length_c   1.000
_cell.angle_alpha   90.00
_cell.angle_beta   90.00
_cell.angle_gamma   90.00
#
_symmetry.space_group_name_H-M   'P 1'
#
loop_
_entity.id
_entity.type
_entity.pdbx_description
1 polymer ?
#
loop_
_entity_poly.entity_id
_entity_poly.type
_entity_poly.pdbx_seq_one_letter_code
_entity_poly.pdbx_strand_id
1 'polypeptide(L)'
;GATTYRWLRKNEKRTPPARLYRKGMYYYAYNTAFYIDHSPYVQIHHKSKFTPGVEKMPDWFLLRPLEKYAINLGGTVGSLKGDDHITLFENNSTGTKIGTAICYESVFGDYVAEYVRQGAEILFVITNDGWWGNTPGYRQHFLFSVLRAIETRRDVARSANTGASGFINQRGDVLQRTAYWKPAVISETLHLNDKMTYYVKNGDQLARVSAYISALILLVSLVQGILKRQNSLF
;
A
#
# COMPACT_ATOMS: atom_id res chain seq x y z
N GLY A 1 0.03 11.74 -9.14
CA GLY A 1 -1.01 10.70 -9.27
C GLY A 1 -2.28 11.32 -9.77
N ALA A 2 -3.13 10.56 -10.45
CA ALA A 2 -4.44 11.02 -10.92
C ALA A 2 -5.46 9.88 -10.98
N THR A 3 -6.74 10.23 -11.07
CA THR A 3 -7.80 9.29 -11.45
C THR A 3 -7.82 9.17 -12.97
N THR A 4 -7.66 7.96 -13.51
CA THR A 4 -7.71 7.72 -14.97
C THR A 4 -8.84 6.78 -15.35
N TYR A 5 -9.29 6.87 -16.61
CA TYR A 5 -10.40 6.07 -17.13
C TYR A 5 -10.01 5.33 -18.40
N ARG A 6 -10.40 4.06 -18.52
CA ARG A 6 -10.22 3.25 -19.74
C ARG A 6 -11.58 2.77 -20.25
N TRP A 7 -11.96 3.22 -21.43
CA TRP A 7 -13.19 2.80 -22.09
C TRP A 7 -13.06 1.36 -22.64
N LEU A 8 -14.07 0.53 -22.38
CA LEU A 8 -14.12 -0.83 -22.93
C LEU A 8 -14.58 -0.79 -24.38
N ARG A 9 -13.96 -1.62 -25.22
CA ARG A 9 -14.40 -1.81 -26.61
C ARG A 9 -15.69 -2.65 -26.62
N LYS A 10 -16.52 -2.50 -27.66
CA LYS A 10 -17.82 -3.20 -27.78
C LYS A 10 -17.73 -4.73 -27.62
N ASN A 11 -16.62 -5.33 -28.06
CA ASN A 11 -16.40 -6.78 -28.05
C ASN A 11 -15.49 -7.25 -26.89
N GLU A 12 -15.09 -6.36 -25.98
CA GLU A 12 -14.24 -6.72 -24.86
C GLU A 12 -15.07 -7.41 -23.76
N LYS A 13 -14.56 -8.53 -23.24
CA LYS A 13 -15.22 -9.25 -22.13
C LYS A 13 -15.28 -8.35 -20.90
N ARG A 14 -16.48 -8.11 -20.41
CA ARG A 14 -16.72 -7.29 -19.22
C ARG A 14 -16.39 -8.10 -17.97
N THR A 15 -15.36 -7.68 -17.25
CA THR A 15 -15.08 -8.19 -15.91
C THR A 15 -15.38 -7.12 -14.85
N PRO A 16 -15.84 -7.48 -13.65
CA PRO A 16 -15.85 -6.55 -12.53
C PRO A 16 -14.45 -5.92 -12.35
N PRO A 17 -14.34 -4.60 -12.09
CA PRO A 17 -15.41 -3.65 -11.73
C PRO A 17 -15.77 -2.68 -12.88
N ALA A 18 -16.13 -3.18 -14.06
CA ALA A 18 -16.55 -2.34 -15.18
C ALA A 18 -17.83 -1.54 -14.86
N ARG A 19 -17.84 -0.25 -15.20
CA ARG A 19 -18.92 0.69 -14.90
C ARG A 19 -19.67 1.09 -16.16
N LEU A 20 -21.00 1.19 -16.08
CA LEU A 20 -21.83 1.70 -17.17
C LEU A 20 -21.82 3.24 -17.13
N TYR A 21 -21.52 3.88 -18.26
CA TYR A 21 -21.66 5.33 -18.42
C TYR A 21 -22.99 5.69 -19.11
N ARG A 22 -23.26 5.10 -20.28
CA ARG A 22 -24.51 5.19 -21.04
C ARG A 22 -24.76 3.86 -21.76
N LYS A 23 -25.99 3.59 -22.22
CA LYS A 23 -26.40 2.31 -22.85
C LYS A 23 -25.33 1.77 -23.81
N GLY A 24 -24.67 0.66 -23.42
CA GLY A 24 -23.64 -0.01 -24.21
C GLY A 24 -22.21 0.52 -24.08
N MET A 25 -21.96 1.61 -23.34
CA MET A 25 -20.63 2.18 -23.08
C MET A 25 -20.20 1.93 -21.64
N TYR A 26 -19.09 1.19 -21.49
CA TYR A 26 -18.51 0.83 -20.20
C TYR A 26 -17.10 1.37 -20.06
N TYR A 27 -16.67 1.63 -18.82
CA TYR A 27 -15.31 2.06 -18.53
C TYR A 27 -14.79 1.45 -17.22
N TYR A 28 -13.47 1.41 -17.08
CA TYR A 28 -12.77 1.16 -15.83
C TYR A 28 -12.21 2.48 -15.29
N ALA A 29 -12.30 2.67 -13.97
CA ALA A 29 -11.67 3.77 -13.25
C ALA A 29 -10.48 3.23 -12.44
N TYR A 30 -9.40 4.00 -12.41
CA TYR A 30 -8.13 3.64 -11.78
C TYR A 30 -7.60 4.80 -10.94
N ASN A 31 -6.86 4.46 -9.88
CA ASN A 31 -5.95 5.39 -9.22
C ASN A 31 -4.55 5.15 -9.78
N THR A 32 -3.93 6.20 -10.32
CA THR A 32 -2.79 6.05 -11.23
C THR A 32 -1.62 6.91 -10.81
N ALA A 33 -0.43 6.31 -10.75
CA ALA A 33 0.84 6.99 -10.70
C ALA A 33 1.38 7.15 -12.13
N PHE A 34 2.00 8.30 -12.40
CA PHE A 34 2.71 8.56 -13.63
C PHE A 34 4.16 8.83 -13.29
N TYR A 35 5.06 8.29 -14.10
CA TYR A 35 6.47 8.63 -14.07
C TYR A 35 6.83 9.35 -15.36
N ILE A 36 7.41 10.54 -15.19
CA ILE A 36 7.79 11.44 -16.25
C ILE A 36 9.26 11.79 -15.99
N ASP A 37 10.11 11.47 -16.95
CA ASP A 37 11.51 11.86 -17.00
C ASP A 37 11.77 12.67 -18.30
N HIS A 38 13.02 12.77 -18.74
CA HIS A 38 13.36 13.44 -20.00
C HIS A 38 13.04 12.60 -21.24
N SER A 39 12.50 11.39 -21.07
CA SER A 39 12.06 10.53 -22.17
C SER A 39 10.73 11.01 -22.76
N PRO A 40 10.47 10.78 -24.06
CA PRO A 40 9.16 11.02 -24.65
C PRO A 40 8.07 10.07 -24.13
N TYR A 41 8.43 9.03 -23.37
CA TYR A 41 7.50 8.01 -22.88
C TYR A 41 7.11 8.24 -21.42
N VAL A 42 5.80 8.34 -21.17
CA VAL A 42 5.24 8.35 -19.81
C VAL A 42 4.97 6.92 -19.35
N GLN A 43 5.56 6.52 -18.24
CA GLN A 43 5.27 5.24 -17.61
C GLN A 43 4.09 5.38 -16.64
N ILE A 44 3.29 4.33 -16.52
CA ILE A 44 2.03 4.32 -15.80
C ILE A 44 1.98 3.13 -14.85
N HIS A 45 1.53 3.35 -13.64
CA HIS A 45 1.22 2.31 -12.67
C HIS A 45 -0.16 2.56 -12.06
N HIS A 46 -1.01 1.54 -12.02
CA HIS A 46 -2.32 1.58 -11.39
C HIS A 46 -2.32 0.87 -10.04
N LYS A 47 -2.95 1.52 -9.05
CA LYS A 47 -3.12 0.99 -7.69
C LYS A 47 -3.73 -0.41 -7.71
N SER A 48 -3.12 -1.35 -7.02
CA SER A 48 -3.54 -2.76 -6.90
C SER A 48 -4.01 -3.16 -5.51
N LYS A 49 -3.62 -2.48 -4.42
CA LYS A 49 -4.22 -2.69 -3.08
C LYS A 49 -5.15 -1.56 -2.69
N PHE A 50 -6.43 -1.88 -2.62
CA PHE A 50 -7.50 -0.92 -2.37
C PHE A 50 -7.87 -0.82 -0.90
N THR A 51 -8.29 0.37 -0.47
CA THR A 51 -8.88 0.56 0.86
C THR A 51 -10.23 -0.15 0.92
N PRO A 52 -10.42 -1.13 1.83
CA PRO A 52 -11.70 -1.83 1.98
C PRO A 52 -12.85 -0.87 2.28
N GLY A 53 -14.00 -1.06 1.63
CA GLY A 53 -15.21 -0.26 1.83
C GLY A 53 -15.23 1.10 1.10
N VAL A 54 -14.07 1.65 0.73
CA VAL A 54 -13.96 2.93 -0.02
C VAL A 54 -13.66 2.70 -1.49
N GLU A 55 -12.67 1.85 -1.80
CA GLU A 55 -12.18 1.62 -3.18
C GLU A 55 -12.39 0.18 -3.66
N LYS A 56 -12.62 -0.76 -2.73
CA LYS A 56 -13.06 -2.13 -3.02
C LYS A 56 -14.10 -2.53 -1.98
N MET A 57 -15.33 -2.72 -2.41
CA MET A 57 -16.33 -3.32 -1.54
C MET A 57 -15.96 -4.79 -1.32
N PRO A 58 -16.08 -5.31 -0.09
CA PRO A 58 -15.92 -6.74 0.12
C PRO A 58 -16.99 -7.50 -0.68
N ASP A 59 -16.72 -8.75 -1.07
CA ASP A 59 -17.64 -9.61 -1.86
C ASP A 59 -18.63 -10.39 -0.97
N TRP A 60 -19.24 -9.72 -0.01
CA TRP A 60 -20.25 -10.27 0.90
C TRP A 60 -21.61 -9.97 0.25
N PHE A 61 -22.17 -10.99 -0.40
CA PHE A 61 -23.47 -11.00 -1.09
C PHE A 61 -24.58 -10.27 -0.32
N LEU A 62 -24.50 -10.26 1.02
CA LEU A 62 -25.49 -9.69 1.93
C LEU A 62 -25.55 -8.14 1.94
N LEU A 63 -24.53 -7.39 1.51
CA LEU A 63 -24.49 -5.92 1.69
C LEU A 63 -24.33 -5.10 0.42
N ARG A 64 -24.69 -5.71 -0.72
CA ARG A 64 -25.01 -4.99 -1.96
C ARG A 64 -26.08 -3.89 -1.76
N PRO A 65 -27.13 -4.04 -0.91
CA PRO A 65 -28.10 -2.95 -0.70
C PRO A 65 -27.51 -1.69 -0.03
N LEU A 66 -26.39 -1.80 0.68
CA LEU A 66 -25.71 -0.67 1.31
C LEU A 66 -24.85 0.16 0.35
N GLU A 67 -24.74 -0.25 -0.91
CA GLU A 67 -24.05 0.50 -1.98
C GLU A 67 -24.54 1.95 -2.09
N LYS A 68 -25.83 2.20 -1.80
CA LYS A 68 -26.44 3.54 -1.81
C LYS A 68 -26.04 4.43 -0.63
N TYR A 69 -25.47 3.85 0.42
CA TYR A 69 -25.08 4.53 1.66
C TYR A 69 -23.56 4.56 1.87
N ALA A 70 -22.77 4.06 0.90
CA ALA A 70 -21.31 4.13 0.96
C ALA A 70 -20.88 5.61 1.03
N ILE A 71 -20.22 5.95 2.13
CA ILE A 71 -19.84 7.33 2.48
C ILE A 71 -18.85 7.85 1.43
N ASN A 72 -19.24 8.91 0.72
CA ASN A 72 -18.37 9.59 -0.24
C ASN A 72 -17.31 10.42 0.51
N LEU A 73 -16.14 9.83 0.73
CA LEU A 73 -14.97 10.48 1.34
C LEU A 73 -14.11 11.26 0.32
N GLY A 74 -14.72 11.74 -0.78
CA GLY A 74 -14.05 12.60 -1.77
C GLY A 74 -13.42 11.84 -2.94
N GLY A 75 -14.12 10.85 -3.49
CA GLY A 75 -13.59 10.02 -4.59
C GLY A 75 -14.67 9.32 -5.43
N THR A 76 -14.20 8.47 -6.34
CA THR A 76 -15.02 7.75 -7.31
C THR A 76 -15.82 6.61 -6.62
N VAL A 77 -17.15 6.73 -6.51
CA VAL A 77 -18.02 5.72 -5.86
C VAL A 77 -17.97 4.37 -6.60
N GLY A 78 -17.68 3.26 -5.89
CA GLY A 78 -17.63 1.89 -6.42
C GLY A 78 -16.21 1.32 -6.56
N SER A 79 -16.08 0.02 -6.89
CA SER A 79 -14.77 -0.64 -6.97
C SER A 79 -13.89 -0.08 -8.10
N LEU A 80 -12.60 0.11 -7.86
CA LEU A 80 -11.60 0.50 -8.85
C LEU A 80 -10.93 -0.74 -9.46
N LYS A 81 -10.47 -0.63 -10.71
CA LYS A 81 -9.63 -1.66 -11.32
C LYS A 81 -8.16 -1.36 -10.98
N GLY A 82 -7.38 -2.40 -10.72
CA GLY A 82 -5.95 -2.30 -10.46
C GLY A 82 -5.14 -3.11 -11.46
N ASP A 83 -3.82 -3.02 -11.35
CA ASP A 83 -2.92 -3.87 -12.13
C ASP A 83 -2.88 -5.29 -11.57
N ASP A 84 -2.78 -6.26 -12.48
CA ASP A 84 -2.68 -7.68 -12.14
C ASP A 84 -1.28 -8.05 -11.60
N HIS A 85 -0.29 -7.22 -11.86
CA HIS A 85 1.11 -7.38 -11.46
C HIS A 85 1.68 -6.06 -10.94
N ILE A 86 2.76 -6.16 -10.16
CA ILE A 86 3.52 -4.98 -9.76
C ILE A 86 4.24 -4.38 -10.98
N THR A 87 4.25 -3.06 -11.06
CA THR A 87 4.96 -2.29 -12.09
C THR A 87 6.00 -1.42 -11.41
N LEU A 88 7.25 -1.52 -11.86
CA LEU A 88 8.32 -0.60 -11.48
C LEU A 88 8.37 0.54 -12.49
N PHE A 89 8.67 1.74 -12.00
CA PHE A 89 9.17 2.78 -12.91
C PHE A 89 10.66 2.61 -13.10
N GLU A 90 11.14 2.86 -14.30
CA GLU A 90 12.55 2.83 -14.63
C GLU A 90 12.98 4.19 -15.18
N ASN A 91 13.99 4.79 -14.58
CA ASN A 91 14.59 6.00 -15.14
C ASN A 91 15.38 5.62 -16.40
N ASN A 92 14.97 6.13 -17.56
CA ASN A 92 15.59 5.74 -18.84
C ASN A 92 17.07 6.16 -18.97
N SER A 93 17.51 7.16 -18.19
CA SER A 93 18.88 7.67 -18.25
C SER A 93 19.82 6.93 -17.29
N THR A 94 19.32 6.53 -16.12
CA THR A 94 20.15 5.91 -15.07
C THR A 94 19.93 4.41 -14.91
N GLY A 95 18.86 3.86 -15.49
CA GLY A 95 18.41 2.48 -15.26
C GLY A 95 17.84 2.25 -13.86
N THR A 96 17.67 3.31 -13.06
CA THR A 96 17.22 3.20 -11.67
C THR A 96 15.78 2.72 -11.61
N LYS A 97 15.54 1.68 -10.81
CA LYS A 97 14.21 1.10 -10.61
C LYS A 97 13.53 1.65 -9.38
N ILE A 98 12.28 2.08 -9.53
CA ILE A 98 11.53 2.82 -8.52
C ILE A 98 10.23 2.07 -8.21
N GLY A 99 10.05 1.68 -6.95
CA GLY A 99 8.78 1.17 -6.45
C GLY A 99 7.89 2.33 -6.01
N THR A 100 6.64 2.37 -6.47
CA THR A 100 5.71 3.46 -6.12
C THR A 100 4.44 2.92 -5.51
N ALA A 101 4.26 3.09 -4.21
CA ALA A 101 3.03 2.75 -3.50
C ALA A 101 2.06 3.94 -3.49
N ILE A 102 0.79 3.67 -3.78
CA ILE A 102 -0.29 4.65 -3.79
C ILE A 102 -1.10 4.51 -2.50
N CYS A 103 -0.97 5.51 -1.62
CA CYS A 103 -1.74 5.65 -0.38
C CYS A 103 -1.61 4.38 0.50
N TYR A 104 -2.74 3.70 0.70
CA TYR A 104 -2.88 2.55 1.62
C TYR A 104 -2.06 1.32 1.21
N GLU A 105 -1.54 1.27 -0.03
CA GLU A 105 -0.58 0.24 -0.45
C GLU A 105 0.65 0.16 0.45
N SER A 106 1.10 1.32 0.95
CA SER A 106 2.26 1.41 1.83
C SER A 106 2.07 0.69 3.16
N VAL A 107 0.84 0.37 3.57
CA VAL A 107 0.53 -0.36 4.81
C VAL A 107 0.83 -1.86 4.65
N PHE A 108 0.74 -2.40 3.45
CA PHE A 108 0.95 -3.82 3.17
C PHE A 108 2.44 -4.12 2.95
N GLY A 109 3.14 -4.54 4.02
CA GLY A 109 4.58 -4.80 4.00
C GLY A 109 5.01 -5.78 2.90
N ASP A 110 4.34 -6.92 2.75
CA ASP A 110 4.68 -7.92 1.72
C ASP A 110 4.45 -7.41 0.28
N TYR A 111 3.44 -6.57 0.08
CA TYR A 111 3.21 -5.92 -1.23
C TYR A 111 4.33 -4.91 -1.54
N VAL A 112 4.78 -4.16 -0.54
CA VAL A 112 5.91 -3.24 -0.73
C VAL A 112 7.23 -3.99 -0.92
N ALA A 113 7.43 -5.10 -0.21
CA ALA A 113 8.59 -5.97 -0.39
C ALA A 113 8.67 -6.55 -1.81
N GLU A 114 7.54 -6.80 -2.46
CA GLU A 114 7.49 -7.30 -3.83
C GLU A 114 8.07 -6.29 -4.84
N TYR A 115 7.88 -4.97 -4.66
CA TYR A 115 8.61 -3.97 -5.47
C TYR A 115 10.12 -4.20 -5.42
N VAL A 116 10.64 -4.50 -4.22
CA VAL A 116 12.06 -4.71 -3.99
C VAL A 116 12.54 -6.06 -4.50
N ARG A 117 11.71 -7.11 -4.43
CA ARG A 117 12.00 -8.41 -5.09
C ARG A 117 12.11 -8.27 -6.61
N GLN A 118 11.34 -7.35 -7.20
CA GLN A 118 11.43 -7.03 -8.64
C GLN A 118 12.58 -6.07 -8.99
N GLY A 119 13.34 -5.61 -7.99
CA GLY A 119 14.57 -4.84 -8.18
C GLY A 119 14.43 -3.34 -7.91
N ALA A 120 13.37 -2.87 -7.26
CA ALA A 120 13.28 -1.47 -6.86
C ALA A 120 14.44 -1.09 -5.91
N GLU A 121 15.10 0.03 -6.22
CA GLU A 121 16.27 0.54 -5.49
C GLU A 121 15.93 1.68 -4.54
N ILE A 122 14.77 2.31 -4.73
CA ILE A 122 14.16 3.34 -3.89
C ILE A 122 12.64 3.20 -3.92
N LEU A 123 11.98 3.79 -2.93
CA LEU A 123 10.54 3.73 -2.79
C LEU A 123 9.91 5.13 -2.75
N PHE A 124 8.77 5.27 -3.42
CA PHE A 124 7.93 6.45 -3.36
C PHE A 124 6.57 6.08 -2.79
N VAL A 125 6.02 6.95 -1.95
CA VAL A 125 4.67 6.83 -1.43
C VAL A 125 3.91 8.10 -1.78
N ILE A 126 2.94 8.00 -2.69
CA ILE A 126 2.06 9.11 -3.04
C ILE A 126 0.71 8.94 -2.36
N THR A 127 0.25 9.94 -1.59
CA THR A 127 -0.95 9.79 -0.77
C THR A 127 -1.78 11.06 -0.66
N ASN A 128 -3.01 10.91 -0.19
CA ASN A 128 -3.86 11.99 0.31
C ASN A 128 -4.47 11.52 1.64
N ASP A 129 -4.00 12.08 2.74
CA ASP A 129 -4.46 11.76 4.10
C ASP A 129 -5.54 12.74 4.60
N GLY A 130 -6.13 13.57 3.73
CA GLY A 130 -7.10 14.58 4.14
C GLY A 130 -8.41 14.01 4.71
N TRP A 131 -8.80 12.82 4.29
CA TRP A 131 -10.00 12.12 4.76
C TRP A 131 -9.96 11.72 6.24
N TRP A 132 -8.77 11.66 6.85
CA TRP A 132 -8.62 11.42 8.29
C TRP A 132 -8.92 12.65 9.14
N GLY A 133 -8.93 13.85 8.56
CA GLY A 133 -8.84 15.10 9.32
C GLY A 133 -7.55 15.15 10.17
N ASN A 134 -7.50 16.07 11.14
CA ASN A 134 -6.37 16.17 12.07
C ASN A 134 -6.50 15.15 13.21
N THR A 135 -6.53 13.87 12.86
CA THR A 135 -6.61 12.73 13.80
C THR A 135 -5.28 11.96 13.82
N PRO A 136 -5.08 11.01 14.76
CA PRO A 136 -3.88 10.17 14.76
C PRO A 136 -3.67 9.33 13.49
N GLY A 137 -4.72 9.11 12.68
CA GLY A 137 -4.68 8.24 11.50
C GLY A 137 -3.60 8.62 10.48
N TYR A 138 -3.48 9.89 10.10
CA TYR A 138 -2.43 10.31 9.16
C TYR A 138 -1.01 10.16 9.74
N ARG A 139 -0.88 10.27 11.07
CA ARG A 139 0.41 10.11 11.76
C ARG A 139 0.82 8.64 11.75
N GLN A 140 -0.12 7.74 12.02
CA GLN A 140 0.10 6.29 11.90
C GLN A 140 0.40 5.90 10.45
N HIS A 141 -0.32 6.48 9.48
CA HIS A 141 -0.06 6.23 8.06
C HIS A 141 1.36 6.64 7.63
N PHE A 142 1.88 7.76 8.15
CA PHE A 142 3.28 8.14 7.95
C PHE A 142 4.26 7.11 8.50
N LEU A 143 4.00 6.56 9.69
CA LEU A 143 4.88 5.57 10.32
C LEU A 143 4.96 4.27 9.53
N PHE A 144 3.95 3.90 8.75
CA PHE A 144 4.09 2.77 7.83
C PHE A 144 5.17 3.00 6.78
N SER A 145 5.33 4.23 6.27
CA SER A 145 6.44 4.55 5.37
C SER A 145 7.81 4.37 6.05
N VAL A 146 7.89 4.64 7.36
CA VAL A 146 9.09 4.37 8.17
C VAL A 146 9.36 2.88 8.28
N LEU A 147 8.34 2.08 8.59
CA LEU A 147 8.46 0.62 8.63
C LEU A 147 8.89 0.04 7.28
N ARG A 148 8.33 0.53 6.16
CA ARG A 148 8.73 0.11 4.81
C ARG A 148 10.20 0.38 4.54
N ALA A 149 10.71 1.55 4.95
CA ALA A 149 12.13 1.87 4.81
C ALA A 149 13.03 0.88 5.58
N ILE A 150 12.67 0.59 6.84
CA ILE A 150 13.41 -0.35 7.71
C ILE A 150 13.40 -1.77 7.14
N GLU A 151 12.21 -2.27 6.81
CA GLU A 151 11.96 -3.62 6.34
C GLU A 151 12.70 -3.93 5.03
N THR A 152 12.78 -2.94 4.15
CA THR A 152 13.32 -3.12 2.80
C THR A 152 14.73 -2.56 2.62
N ARG A 153 15.23 -1.75 3.55
CA ARG A 153 16.47 -0.96 3.41
C ARG A 153 16.47 -0.12 2.13
N ARG A 154 15.36 0.59 1.93
CA ARG A 154 15.19 1.55 0.84
C ARG A 154 14.92 2.91 1.44
N ASP A 155 15.52 3.93 0.83
CA ASP A 155 15.09 5.29 1.11
C ASP A 155 13.65 5.46 0.58
N VAL A 156 12.83 6.17 1.35
CA VAL A 156 11.42 6.42 1.04
C VAL A 156 11.17 7.91 0.92
N ALA A 157 10.69 8.33 -0.26
CA ALA A 157 10.11 9.65 -0.44
C ALA A 157 8.58 9.58 -0.37
N ARG A 158 8.01 10.23 0.65
CA ARG A 158 6.55 10.30 0.83
C ARG A 158 6.05 11.68 0.45
N SER A 159 5.12 11.73 -0.49
CA SER A 159 4.43 12.96 -0.92
C SER A 159 2.94 12.84 -0.66
N ALA A 160 2.46 13.64 0.29
CA ALA A 160 1.05 13.73 0.66
C ALA A 160 0.45 15.06 0.18
N ASN A 161 -0.68 15.03 -0.53
CA ASN A 161 -1.42 16.26 -0.88
C ASN A 161 -1.89 16.99 0.40
N THR A 162 -2.50 16.21 1.27
CA THR A 162 -2.78 16.56 2.66
C THR A 162 -2.19 15.47 3.53
N GLY A 163 -1.53 15.83 4.62
CA GLY A 163 -0.86 14.89 5.50
C GLY A 163 0.55 15.36 5.80
N ALA A 164 1.41 14.43 6.17
CA ALA A 164 2.85 14.67 6.29
C ALA A 164 3.58 14.08 5.07
N SER A 165 4.20 14.95 4.28
CA SER A 165 5.25 14.61 3.32
C SER A 165 6.60 14.57 4.02
N GLY A 166 7.53 13.75 3.54
CA GLY A 166 8.85 13.62 4.14
C GLY A 166 9.77 12.64 3.44
N PHE A 167 11.03 12.64 3.86
CA PHE A 167 12.07 11.71 3.41
C PHE A 167 12.52 10.86 4.58
N ILE A 168 12.67 9.56 4.33
CA ILE A 168 13.03 8.56 5.33
C ILE A 168 14.18 7.74 4.79
N ASN A 169 15.25 7.60 5.57
CA ASN A 169 16.41 6.83 5.13
C ASN A 169 16.21 5.31 5.33
N GLN A 170 17.13 4.51 4.82
CA GLN A 170 17.13 3.03 4.93
C GLN A 170 17.15 2.48 6.37
N ARG A 171 17.42 3.30 7.40
CA ARG A 171 17.34 2.90 8.82
C ARG A 171 15.98 3.25 9.45
N GLY A 172 15.13 3.98 8.74
CA GLY A 172 13.88 4.50 9.26
C GLY A 172 14.02 5.89 9.90
N ASP A 173 15.17 6.55 9.81
CA ASP A 173 15.30 7.91 10.33
C ASP A 173 14.54 8.89 9.43
N VAL A 174 13.72 9.73 10.03
CA VAL A 174 12.97 10.77 9.31
C VAL A 174 13.89 11.98 9.11
N LEU A 175 14.36 12.17 7.88
CA LEU A 175 15.28 13.25 7.52
C LEU A 175 14.57 14.60 7.48
N GLN A 176 13.37 14.63 6.87
CA GLN A 176 12.53 15.81 6.78
C GLN A 176 11.06 15.43 6.90
N ARG A 177 10.25 16.30 7.51
CA ARG A 177 8.80 16.10 7.66
C ARG A 177 8.06 17.43 7.66
N THR A 178 7.05 17.52 6.78
CA THR A 178 6.15 18.68 6.70
C THR A 178 5.04 18.62 7.75
N ALA A 179 4.52 19.79 8.11
CA ALA A 179 3.36 19.92 8.99
C ALA A 179 2.06 19.57 8.27
N TYR A 180 1.08 19.05 9.02
CA TYR A 180 -0.24 18.72 8.49
C TYR A 180 -0.95 19.97 7.94
N TRP A 181 -1.48 19.86 6.72
CA TRP A 181 -2.30 20.90 6.07
C TRP A 181 -1.59 22.26 5.92
N LYS A 182 -0.27 22.24 5.71
CA LYS A 182 0.52 23.44 5.40
C LYS A 182 1.17 23.28 4.02
N PRO A 183 1.04 24.27 3.12
CA PRO A 183 1.82 24.31 1.90
C PRO A 183 3.31 24.27 2.24
N ALA A 184 4.05 23.37 1.60
CA ALA A 184 5.47 23.21 1.82
C ALA A 184 6.13 22.60 0.59
N VAL A 185 7.42 22.90 0.41
CA VAL A 185 8.30 22.26 -0.56
C VAL A 185 9.51 21.75 0.22
N ILE A 186 9.87 20.49 -0.01
CA ILE A 186 11.00 19.83 0.62
C ILE A 186 11.83 19.13 -0.45
N SER A 187 13.13 19.01 -0.22
CA SER A 187 14.07 18.38 -1.16
C SER A 187 15.15 17.65 -0.37
N GLU A 188 15.51 16.46 -0.84
CA GLU A 188 16.52 15.60 -0.21
C GLU A 188 17.15 14.68 -1.25
N THR A 189 18.39 14.26 -1.02
CA THR A 189 19.06 13.23 -1.83
C THR A 189 18.73 11.84 -1.30
N LEU A 190 18.17 11.00 -2.16
CA LEU A 190 17.88 9.60 -1.84
C LEU A 190 19.03 8.69 -2.27
N HIS A 191 19.33 7.69 -1.45
CA HIS A 191 20.36 6.70 -1.71
C HIS A 191 19.74 5.42 -2.24
N LEU A 192 20.20 5.02 -3.43
CA LEU A 192 19.85 3.74 -4.03
C LEU A 192 20.42 2.58 -3.21
N ASN A 193 19.70 1.47 -3.16
CA ASN A 193 20.19 0.22 -2.59
C ASN A 193 19.59 -0.97 -3.35
N ASP A 194 20.40 -1.95 -3.70
CA ASP A 194 20.00 -3.17 -4.41
C ASP A 194 19.95 -4.40 -3.49
N LYS A 195 20.50 -4.32 -2.28
CA LYS A 195 20.57 -5.43 -1.33
C LYS A 195 19.20 -5.76 -0.77
N MET A 196 18.88 -7.05 -0.73
CA MET A 196 17.64 -7.57 -0.16
C MET A 196 17.83 -7.98 1.32
N THR A 197 16.94 -7.51 2.19
CA THR A 197 16.88 -7.92 3.59
C THR A 197 16.36 -9.35 3.74
N TYR A 198 16.50 -9.91 4.94
CA TYR A 198 15.85 -11.19 5.26
C TYR A 198 14.33 -11.11 5.09
N TYR A 199 13.71 -10.00 5.51
CA TYR A 199 12.27 -9.76 5.39
C TYR A 199 11.83 -9.75 3.92
N VAL A 200 12.55 -9.05 3.04
CA VAL A 200 12.22 -9.04 1.61
C VAL A 200 12.29 -10.46 1.04
N LYS A 201 13.30 -11.25 1.40
CA LYS A 201 13.47 -12.63 0.87
C LYS A 201 12.41 -13.61 1.40
N ASN A 202 12.05 -13.52 2.68
CA ASN A 202 11.28 -14.57 3.34
C ASN A 202 9.89 -14.12 3.80
N GLY A 203 9.59 -12.83 3.81
CA GLY A 203 8.37 -12.28 4.41
C GLY A 203 8.29 -12.53 5.92
N ASP A 204 7.09 -12.76 6.42
CA ASP A 204 6.79 -12.87 7.86
C ASP A 204 7.14 -14.24 8.49
N GLN A 205 8.01 -15.04 7.88
CA GLN A 205 8.26 -16.42 8.33
C GLN A 205 8.78 -16.47 9.77
N LEU A 206 9.67 -15.55 10.16
CA LEU A 206 10.13 -15.44 11.55
C LEU A 206 8.96 -15.20 12.50
N ALA A 207 8.08 -14.24 12.18
CA ALA A 207 6.92 -13.94 13.00
C ALA A 207 5.96 -15.12 13.10
N ARG A 208 5.71 -15.84 11.99
CA ARG A 208 4.87 -17.03 11.96
C ARG A 208 5.43 -18.13 12.85
N VAL A 209 6.72 -18.47 12.70
CA VAL A 209 7.38 -19.50 13.52
C VAL A 209 7.36 -19.13 15.00
N SER A 210 7.68 -17.88 15.35
CA SER A 210 7.61 -17.40 16.73
C SER A 210 6.19 -17.47 17.31
N ALA A 211 5.16 -17.15 16.53
CA ALA A 211 3.77 -17.25 16.95
C ALA A 211 3.37 -18.71 17.22
N TYR A 212 3.75 -19.64 16.34
CA TYR A 212 3.50 -21.08 16.54
C TYR A 212 4.16 -21.61 17.81
N ILE A 213 5.44 -21.29 18.03
CA ILE A 213 6.17 -21.71 19.23
C ILE A 213 5.51 -21.12 20.49
N SER A 214 5.13 -19.85 20.46
CA SER A 214 4.47 -19.18 21.59
C SER A 214 3.12 -19.83 21.93
N ALA A 215 2.31 -20.15 20.91
CA ALA A 215 1.05 -20.84 21.10
C ALA A 215 1.23 -22.24 21.69
N LEU A 216 2.26 -22.98 21.24
CA LEU A 216 2.58 -24.30 21.77
C LEU A 216 3.00 -24.24 23.24
N ILE A 217 3.86 -23.27 23.61
CA ILE A 217 4.29 -23.06 25.00
C ILE A 217 3.09 -22.72 25.89
N LEU A 218 2.21 -21.84 25.43
CA LEU A 218 0.98 -21.49 26.16
C LEU A 218 0.08 -22.71 26.36
N LEU A 219 -0.12 -23.52 25.32
CA LEU A 219 -0.90 -24.76 25.40
C LEU A 219 -0.32 -25.73 26.43
N VAL A 220 0.97 -26.01 26.36
CA VAL A 220 1.66 -26.92 27.30
C VAL A 220 1.54 -26.39 28.73
N SER A 221 1.73 -25.09 28.93
CA SER A 221 1.63 -24.45 30.25
C SER A 221 0.21 -24.57 30.83
N LEU A 222 -0.82 -24.36 30.00
CA LEU A 222 -2.22 -24.52 30.40
C LEU A 222 -2.55 -25.97 30.76
N VAL A 223 -2.13 -26.94 29.94
CA VAL A 223 -2.35 -28.37 30.20
C VAL A 223 -1.67 -28.79 31.49
N GLN A 224 -0.40 -28.41 31.69
CA GLN A 224 0.32 -28.71 32.93
C GLN A 224 -0.34 -28.06 34.16
N GLY A 225 -0.85 -26.83 34.02
CA GLY A 225 -1.58 -26.15 35.09
C GLY A 225 -2.87 -26.87 35.47
N ILE A 226 -3.62 -27.39 34.49
CA ILE A 226 -4.84 -28.17 34.71
C ILE A 226 -4.50 -29.52 35.37
N LEU A 227 -3.50 -30.24 34.86
CA LEU A 227 -3.08 -31.53 35.41
C LEU A 227 -2.57 -31.41 36.85
N LYS A 228 -1.81 -30.36 37.17
CA LYS A 228 -1.37 -30.09 38.56
C LYS A 228 -2.55 -29.82 39.50
N ARG A 229 -3.57 -29.08 39.06
CA ARG A 229 -4.78 -28.84 39.86
C ARG A 229 -5.56 -30.12 40.12
N GLN A 230 -5.65 -31.00 39.12
CA GLN A 230 -6.32 -32.30 39.28
C GLN A 230 -5.56 -33.20 40.26
N ASN A 231 -4.23 -33.25 40.17
CA ASN A 231 -3.39 -34.04 41.06
C ASN A 231 -3.32 -33.50 42.50
N SER A 232 -3.60 -32.21 42.74
CA SER A 232 -3.66 -31.64 44.09
C SER A 232 -5.01 -31.83 44.80
N LEU A 233 -6.00 -32.42 44.13
CA LEU A 233 -7.34 -32.68 44.67
C LEU A 233 -7.53 -34.14 45.13
N PHE A 234 -6.49 -34.97 45.01
CA PHE A 234 -6.37 -36.34 45.55
C PHE A 234 -5.29 -36.37 46.61
#